data_AF-A0A971LQE8-F1
#
_entry.id   AF-A0A971LQE8-F1
#
_cell.length_a   1.000
_cell.length_b   1.000
_cell.length_c   1.000
_cell.angle_alpha   90.00
_cell.angle_beta   90.00
_cell.angle_gamma   90.00
#
_symmetry.space_group_name_H-M   'P 1'
#
loop_
_entity.id
_entity.type
_entity.pdbx_description
1 polymer ?
#
loop_
_entity_poly.entity_id
_entity_poly.type
_entity_poly.pdbx_seq_one_letter_code
_entity_poly.pdbx_strand_id
1 'polypeptide(L)'
;MRIHKTALNTIIISTLVGLLALALGLFGLGMKFANGAQAAFAWGPLLLAILAALVVSFLFGWLRYGVSGALTLAVAVLHDQLLSLAMCAIYSLAFGLSGHAMPLLVAGLAFTYLFTVPVIRDARAQLMANPSLTREQAASQAVAAGRPLKVAVTLLSALVLLALAVGGNVQMYGSLLPLLSGLIAAALSSHLISPYIWAAGRPGRRRR
;
A
#
# COMPACT_ATOMS: atom_id res chain seq x y z
N MET A 1 -17.44 3.56 -16.28
CA MET A 1 -16.28 2.77 -15.80
C MET A 1 -16.80 1.51 -15.15
N ARG A 2 -16.57 0.32 -15.72
CA ARG A 2 -16.95 -0.95 -15.06
C ARG A 2 -15.76 -1.43 -14.24
N ILE A 3 -15.88 -1.43 -12.92
CA ILE A 3 -14.87 -2.03 -12.04
C ILE A 3 -14.85 -3.53 -12.33
N HIS A 4 -13.66 -4.09 -12.58
CA HIS A 4 -13.54 -5.52 -12.83
C HIS A 4 -13.90 -6.29 -11.56
N LYS A 5 -14.59 -7.42 -11.69
CA LYS A 5 -15.13 -8.19 -10.54
C LYS A 5 -14.06 -8.53 -9.50
N THR A 6 -12.83 -8.79 -9.93
CA THR A 6 -11.66 -9.03 -9.07
C THR A 6 -11.24 -7.80 -8.26
N ALA A 7 -11.21 -6.61 -8.86
CA ALA A 7 -10.89 -5.38 -8.15
C ALA A 7 -11.96 -5.04 -7.10
N LEU A 8 -13.24 -5.24 -7.44
CA LEU A 8 -14.34 -5.07 -6.49
C LEU A 8 -14.22 -6.05 -5.32
N ASN A 9 -13.96 -7.33 -5.58
CA ASN A 9 -13.78 -8.34 -4.54
C ASN A 9 -12.62 -7.98 -3.61
N THR A 10 -11.49 -7.49 -4.14
CA THR A 10 -10.35 -7.09 -3.30
C THR A 10 -10.69 -5.90 -2.40
N ILE A 11 -11.42 -4.90 -2.93
CA ILE A 11 -11.88 -3.77 -2.11
C ILE A 11 -12.85 -4.23 -1.03
N ILE A 12 -13.78 -5.14 -1.36
CA ILE A 12 -14.71 -5.70 -0.37
C ILE A 12 -13.93 -6.44 0.72
N ILE A 13 -12.99 -7.31 0.34
CA ILE A 13 -12.18 -8.07 1.29
C ILE A 13 -11.34 -7.13 2.16
N SER A 14 -10.65 -6.14 1.58
CA SER A 14 -9.84 -5.20 2.36
C SER A 14 -10.70 -4.34 3.29
N THR A 15 -11.92 -3.98 2.86
CA THR A 15 -12.90 -3.28 3.71
C THR A 15 -13.38 -4.15 4.85
N LEU A 16 -13.72 -5.43 4.59
CA LEU A 16 -14.13 -6.38 5.61
C LEU A 16 -13.02 -6.63 6.64
N VAL A 17 -11.77 -6.76 6.19
CA VAL A 17 -10.60 -6.87 7.07
C VAL A 17 -10.44 -5.61 7.93
N GLY A 18 -10.63 -4.43 7.33
CA GLY A 18 -10.63 -3.16 8.07
C GLY A 18 -11.72 -3.08 9.13
N LEU A 19 -12.95 -3.48 8.79
CA LEU A 19 -14.08 -3.51 9.73
C LEU A 19 -13.87 -4.51 10.87
N LEU A 20 -13.31 -5.69 10.56
CA LEU A 20 -12.94 -6.68 11.58
C LEU A 20 -11.90 -6.11 12.54
N ALA A 21 -10.83 -5.51 12.02
CA ALA A 21 -9.80 -4.89 12.86
C ALA A 21 -10.37 -3.75 13.73
N LEU A 22 -11.30 -2.97 13.20
CA LEU A 22 -11.97 -1.89 13.94
C LEU A 22 -12.88 -2.45 15.05
N ALA A 23 -13.65 -3.49 14.77
CA ALA A 23 -14.45 -4.18 15.77
C ALA A 23 -13.57 -4.77 16.90
N LEU A 24 -12.47 -5.44 16.55
CA LEU A 24 -11.50 -5.96 17.51
C LEU A 24 -10.92 -4.83 18.39
N GLY A 25 -10.61 -3.69 17.80
CA GLY A 25 -10.18 -2.49 18.55
C GLY A 25 -11.23 -1.99 19.54
N LEU A 26 -12.51 -1.92 19.13
CA LEU A 26 -13.62 -1.45 19.98
C LEU A 26 -13.90 -2.39 21.17
N PHE A 27 -13.68 -3.69 21.02
CA PHE A 27 -13.85 -4.68 22.10
C PHE A 27 -12.66 -4.76 23.07
N GLY A 28 -11.72 -3.81 23.01
CA GLY A 28 -10.52 -3.83 23.86
C GLY A 28 -9.51 -4.93 23.48
N LEU A 29 -9.72 -5.59 22.34
CA LEU A 29 -8.81 -6.56 21.72
C LEU A 29 -7.90 -5.84 20.71
N GLY A 30 -7.43 -4.65 21.07
CA GLY A 30 -6.50 -3.86 20.26
C GLY A 30 -5.10 -4.50 20.17
N MET A 31 -4.15 -3.79 19.54
CA MET A 31 -2.81 -4.32 19.34
C MET A 31 -2.10 -4.71 20.64
N LYS A 32 -1.85 -6.00 20.82
CA LYS A 32 -1.09 -6.56 21.94
C LYS A 32 0.39 -6.70 21.57
N PHE A 33 1.27 -6.31 22.49
CA PHE A 33 2.72 -6.36 22.34
C PHE A 33 3.33 -7.40 23.29
N ALA A 34 4.39 -8.08 22.84
CA ALA A 34 5.08 -9.07 23.66
C ALA A 34 5.90 -8.42 24.80
N ASN A 35 5.97 -9.12 25.94
CA ASN A 35 6.95 -8.94 27.03
C ASN A 35 7.07 -7.56 27.67
N GLY A 36 5.97 -6.85 27.94
CA GLY A 36 6.05 -5.59 28.71
C GLY A 36 6.88 -4.50 28.03
N ALA A 37 7.24 -4.68 26.75
CA ALA A 37 7.74 -3.64 25.87
C ALA A 37 6.59 -2.69 25.55
N GLN A 38 6.09 -2.00 26.58
CA GLN A 38 5.40 -0.75 26.47
C GLN A 38 6.39 0.31 25.95
N ALA A 39 6.94 0.11 24.75
CA ALA A 39 6.97 1.24 23.85
C ALA A 39 5.49 1.51 23.61
N ALA A 40 4.88 2.31 24.51
CA ALA A 40 3.46 2.61 24.51
C ALA A 40 3.08 2.90 23.07
N PHE A 41 2.22 2.05 22.50
CA PHE A 41 1.89 2.16 21.08
C PHE A 41 1.38 3.57 20.85
N ALA A 42 2.21 4.38 20.20
CA ALA A 42 2.00 5.81 20.14
C ALA A 42 1.05 6.07 18.97
N TRP A 43 -0.24 5.83 19.19
CA TRP A 43 -1.30 6.01 18.20
C TRP A 43 -1.23 7.39 17.56
N GLY A 44 -0.97 8.45 18.34
CA GLY A 44 -0.80 9.81 17.84
C GLY A 44 0.30 9.92 16.78
N PRO A 45 1.57 9.65 17.13
CA PRO A 45 2.67 9.65 16.17
C PRO A 45 2.46 8.75 14.93
N LEU A 46 1.86 7.56 15.09
CA LEU A 46 1.57 6.69 13.96
C LEU A 46 0.54 7.31 13.00
N LEU A 47 -0.58 7.79 13.53
CA LEU A 47 -1.62 8.41 12.71
C LEU A 47 -1.10 9.67 12.02
N LEU A 48 -0.26 10.46 12.71
CA LEU A 48 0.43 11.60 12.12
C LEU A 48 1.41 11.16 11.02
N ALA A 49 2.13 10.05 11.19
CA ALA A 49 3.02 9.52 10.16
C ALA A 49 2.26 9.05 8.92
N ILE A 50 1.12 8.37 9.09
CA ILE A 50 0.25 7.96 7.98
C ILE A 50 -0.33 9.18 7.27
N LEU A 51 -0.79 10.18 8.03
CA LEU A 51 -1.32 11.43 7.47
C LEU A 51 -0.23 12.21 6.73
N ALA A 52 0.98 12.31 7.29
CA ALA A 52 2.12 12.94 6.65
C ALA A 52 2.49 12.22 5.35
N ALA A 53 2.54 10.88 5.37
CA ALA A 53 2.77 10.08 4.18
C ALA A 53 1.71 10.34 3.11
N LEU A 54 0.43 10.40 3.47
CA LEU A 54 -0.67 10.73 2.57
C LEU A 54 -0.48 12.11 1.92
N VAL A 55 -0.20 13.14 2.71
CA VAL A 55 -0.01 14.51 2.23
C VAL A 55 1.21 14.61 1.31
N VAL A 56 2.35 14.05 1.72
CA VAL A 56 3.59 14.05 0.92
C VAL A 56 3.39 13.29 -0.38
N SER A 57 2.74 12.12 -0.34
CA SER A 57 2.38 11.35 -1.53
C SER A 57 1.47 12.11 -2.49
N PHE A 58 0.47 12.80 -1.96
CA PHE A 58 -0.42 13.62 -2.77
C PHE A 58 0.35 14.77 -3.43
N LEU A 59 1.16 15.52 -2.67
CA LEU A 59 1.95 16.63 -3.18
C LEU A 59 2.97 16.18 -4.23
N PHE A 60 3.71 15.11 -3.96
CA PHE A 60 4.64 14.52 -4.92
C PHE A 60 3.93 14.08 -6.20
N GLY A 61 2.81 13.36 -6.06
CA GLY A 61 2.00 12.90 -7.19
C GLY A 61 1.45 14.06 -8.02
N TRP A 62 1.03 15.15 -7.37
CA TRP A 62 0.55 16.36 -8.04
C TRP A 62 1.68 17.03 -8.80
N LEU A 63 2.75 17.41 -8.10
CA LEU A 63 3.86 18.17 -8.69
C LEU A 63 4.48 17.43 -9.88
N ARG A 64 4.59 16.10 -9.80
CA ARG A 64 5.25 15.30 -10.85
C ARG A 64 4.31 14.80 -11.95
N TYR A 65 3.09 14.40 -11.61
CA TYR A 65 2.18 13.65 -12.49
C TYR A 65 0.79 14.28 -12.65
N GLY A 66 0.54 15.44 -12.04
CA GLY A 66 -0.75 16.12 -12.05
C GLY A 66 -1.78 15.48 -11.11
N VAL A 67 -2.99 16.04 -11.10
CA VAL A 67 -4.05 15.66 -10.14
C VAL A 67 -4.41 14.18 -10.21
N SER A 68 -4.40 13.57 -11.41
CA SER A 68 -4.67 12.12 -11.53
C SER A 68 -3.61 11.29 -10.80
N GLY A 69 -2.33 11.62 -10.97
CA GLY A 69 -1.25 10.93 -10.25
C GLY A 69 -1.26 11.20 -8.75
N ALA A 70 -1.62 12.43 -8.34
CA ALA A 70 -1.81 12.80 -6.94
C ALA A 70 -2.83 11.91 -6.24
N LEU A 71 -4.03 11.80 -6.83
CA LEU A 71 -5.12 11.00 -6.29
C LEU A 71 -4.79 9.51 -6.30
N THR A 72 -4.19 9.00 -7.38
CA THR A 72 -3.76 7.59 -7.45
C THR A 72 -2.79 7.24 -6.33
N LEU A 73 -1.74 8.05 -6.13
CA LEU A 73 -0.73 7.75 -5.14
C LEU A 73 -1.27 7.93 -3.71
N ALA A 74 -2.08 8.97 -3.47
CA ALA A 74 -2.73 9.19 -2.18
C ALA A 74 -3.67 8.03 -1.80
N VAL A 75 -4.51 7.58 -2.73
CA VAL A 75 -5.43 6.46 -2.49
C VAL A 75 -4.65 5.15 -2.26
N ALA A 76 -3.60 4.88 -3.03
CA ALA A 76 -2.78 3.69 -2.84
C ALA A 76 -2.11 3.68 -1.45
N VAL A 77 -1.52 4.80 -1.04
CA VAL A 77 -0.89 4.94 0.28
C VAL A 77 -1.90 4.81 1.42
N LEU A 78 -3.04 5.47 1.32
CA LEU A 78 -4.09 5.36 2.33
C LEU A 78 -4.58 3.92 2.46
N HIS A 79 -4.91 3.28 1.32
CA HIS A 79 -5.36 1.90 1.30
C HIS A 79 -4.33 0.96 1.92
N ASP A 80 -3.07 1.02 1.47
CA ASP A 80 -2.04 0.07 1.88
C ASP A 80 -1.70 0.23 3.36
N GLN A 81 -1.59 1.46 3.86
CA GLN A 81 -1.30 1.72 5.27
C GLN A 81 -2.45 1.30 6.19
N LEU A 82 -3.71 1.55 5.81
CA LEU A 82 -4.87 1.12 6.59
C LEU A 82 -5.02 -0.41 6.59
N LEU A 83 -4.78 -1.06 5.46
CA LEU A 83 -4.82 -2.51 5.37
C LEU A 83 -3.69 -3.14 6.19
N SER A 84 -2.47 -2.62 6.10
CA SER A 84 -1.36 -3.06 6.95
C SER A 84 -1.63 -2.87 8.43
N LEU A 85 -2.23 -1.74 8.82
CA LEU A 85 -2.65 -1.49 10.20
C LEU A 85 -3.70 -2.49 10.67
N ALA A 86 -4.69 -2.79 9.84
CA ALA A 86 -5.72 -3.79 10.14
C ALA A 86 -5.12 -5.19 10.30
N MET A 87 -4.21 -5.58 9.41
CA MET A 87 -3.50 -6.86 9.52
C MET A 87 -2.64 -6.93 10.78
N CYS A 88 -1.95 -5.84 11.15
CA CYS A 88 -1.20 -5.77 12.41
C CYS A 88 -2.10 -6.00 13.63
N ALA A 89 -3.30 -5.40 13.66
CA ALA A 89 -4.27 -5.65 14.72
C ALA A 89 -4.63 -7.15 14.82
N ILE A 90 -4.88 -7.81 13.69
CA ILE A 90 -5.18 -9.25 13.65
C ILE A 90 -3.97 -10.08 14.13
N TYR A 91 -2.77 -9.80 13.62
CA TYR A 91 -1.54 -10.53 13.99
C TYR A 91 -1.21 -10.38 15.47
N SER A 92 -1.48 -9.22 16.05
CA SER A 92 -1.25 -8.97 17.46
C SER A 92 -2.03 -9.91 18.38
N LEU A 93 -3.22 -10.35 17.95
CA LEU A 93 -4.05 -11.27 18.72
C LEU A 93 -3.54 -12.71 18.66
N ALA A 94 -2.96 -13.10 17.53
CA ALA A 94 -2.50 -14.47 17.30
C ALA A 94 -1.07 -14.70 17.79
N PHE A 95 -0.19 -13.70 17.66
CA PHE A 95 1.26 -13.87 17.88
C PHE A 95 1.86 -12.88 18.88
N GLY A 96 1.15 -11.77 19.18
CA GLY A 96 1.76 -10.60 19.81
C GLY A 96 2.72 -9.87 18.86
N LEU A 97 2.67 -8.54 18.85
CA LEU A 97 3.58 -7.74 18.03
C LEU A 97 4.86 -7.38 18.81
N SER A 98 5.92 -7.14 18.06
CA SER A 98 7.15 -6.52 18.60
C SER A 98 7.01 -5.00 18.68
N GLY A 99 7.85 -4.35 19.49
CA GLY A 99 7.96 -2.88 19.51
C GLY A 99 8.39 -2.26 18.17
N HIS A 100 9.01 -3.04 17.28
CA HIS A 100 9.40 -2.60 15.93
C HIS A 100 8.24 -2.62 14.92
N ALA A 101 7.04 -3.05 15.30
CA ALA A 101 5.93 -3.16 14.38
C ALA A 101 5.52 -1.80 13.76
N MET A 102 5.54 -0.73 14.56
CA MET A 102 5.16 0.61 14.11
C MET A 102 6.07 1.18 13.01
N PRO A 103 7.41 1.27 13.20
CA PRO A 103 8.29 1.76 12.14
C PRO A 103 8.26 0.87 10.90
N LEU A 104 8.09 -0.45 11.05
CA LEU A 104 8.03 -1.37 9.90
C LEU A 104 6.72 -1.32 9.13
N LEU A 105 5.60 -0.98 9.79
CA LEU A 105 4.35 -0.68 9.11
C LEU A 105 4.52 0.54 8.19
N VAL A 106 5.11 1.63 8.71
CA VAL A 106 5.36 2.84 7.94
C VAL A 106 6.40 2.58 6.83
N ALA A 107 7.42 1.75 7.10
CA ALA A 107 8.41 1.36 6.09
C ALA A 107 7.79 0.64 4.89
N GLY A 108 6.64 -0.03 5.07
CA GLY A 108 5.87 -0.64 3.99
C GLY A 108 5.46 0.34 2.88
N LEU A 109 5.42 1.65 3.16
CA LEU A 109 5.20 2.71 2.17
C LEU A 109 6.17 2.63 0.99
N ALA A 110 7.40 2.18 1.21
CA ALA A 110 8.40 2.03 0.16
C ALA A 110 7.90 1.11 -0.96
N PHE A 111 7.19 0.02 -0.62
CA PHE A 111 6.61 -0.89 -1.62
C PHE A 111 5.48 -0.22 -2.40
N THR A 112 4.62 0.54 -1.73
CA THR A 112 3.55 1.31 -2.39
C THR A 112 4.13 2.23 -3.45
N TYR A 113 5.22 2.93 -3.15
CA TYR A 113 5.92 3.78 -4.12
C TYR A 113 6.56 2.97 -5.25
N LEU A 114 7.32 1.92 -4.93
CA LEU A 114 8.00 1.06 -5.91
C LEU A 114 7.02 0.44 -6.92
N PHE A 115 5.78 0.18 -6.52
CA PHE A 115 4.79 -0.45 -7.40
C PHE A 115 3.84 0.55 -8.06
N THR A 116 3.41 1.60 -7.37
CA THR A 116 2.40 2.53 -7.89
C THR A 116 3.01 3.62 -8.78
N VAL A 117 4.21 4.12 -8.45
CA VAL A 117 4.85 5.17 -9.25
C VAL A 117 5.15 4.72 -10.69
N PRO A 118 5.69 3.51 -10.94
CA PRO A 118 5.87 3.03 -12.32
C PRO A 118 4.55 2.93 -13.09
N VAL A 119 3.46 2.48 -12.46
CA VAL A 119 2.14 2.42 -13.10
C VAL A 119 1.69 3.82 -13.56
N ILE A 120 1.80 4.83 -12.69
CA ILE A 120 1.44 6.22 -13.03
C ILE A 120 2.33 6.76 -14.15
N ARG A 121 3.65 6.57 -14.04
CA ARG A 121 4.65 7.04 -14.99
C ARG A 121 4.42 6.42 -16.37
N ASP A 122 4.30 5.10 -16.42
CA ASP A 122 4.23 4.35 -17.66
C ASP A 122 2.87 4.56 -18.33
N ALA A 123 1.76 4.64 -17.57
CA ALA A 123 0.45 4.95 -18.14
C ALA A 123 0.43 6.33 -18.79
N ARG A 124 1.07 7.32 -18.16
CA ARG A 124 1.25 8.66 -18.76
C ARG A 124 2.11 8.60 -20.01
N ALA A 125 3.23 7.86 -19.99
CA ALA A 125 4.11 7.72 -21.13
C ALA A 125 3.40 7.06 -22.33
N GLN A 126 2.60 6.03 -22.09
CA GLN A 126 1.80 5.36 -23.12
C GLN A 126 0.80 6.31 -23.80
N LEU A 127 0.07 7.14 -23.02
CA LEU A 127 -0.83 8.16 -23.59
C LEU A 127 -0.09 9.25 -24.37
N MET A 128 1.13 9.60 -23.96
CA MET A 128 1.94 10.60 -24.67
C MET A 128 2.49 10.04 -25.99
N ALA A 129 2.90 8.77 -25.99
CA ALA A 129 3.39 8.08 -27.19
C ALA A 129 2.28 7.77 -28.19
N ASN A 130 1.09 7.40 -27.70
CA ASN A 130 -0.06 7.11 -28.55
C ASN A 130 -1.34 7.78 -28.03
N PRO A 131 -1.66 8.99 -28.52
CA PRO A 131 -2.85 9.74 -28.10
C PRO A 131 -4.19 9.08 -28.47
N SER A 132 -4.19 8.04 -29.32
CA SER A 132 -5.40 7.29 -29.67
C SER A 132 -5.81 6.30 -28.57
N LEU A 133 -4.90 5.97 -27.64
CA LEU A 133 -5.20 5.09 -26.52
C LEU A 133 -6.17 5.76 -25.54
N THR A 134 -7.14 4.97 -25.08
CA THR A 134 -7.94 5.35 -23.90
C THR A 134 -7.08 5.31 -22.63
N ARG A 135 -7.45 6.06 -21.59
CA ARG A 135 -6.72 6.06 -20.32
C ARG A 135 -6.72 4.68 -19.68
N GLU A 136 -7.81 3.94 -19.85
CA GLU A 136 -7.98 2.58 -19.36
C GLU A 136 -7.00 1.62 -20.04
N GLN A 137 -6.85 1.70 -21.36
CA GLN A 137 -5.87 0.91 -22.12
C GLN A 137 -4.44 1.28 -21.74
N ALA A 138 -4.14 2.57 -21.59
CA ALA A 138 -2.80 3.00 -21.18
C ALA A 138 -2.46 2.51 -19.76
N ALA A 139 -3.42 2.55 -18.83
CA ALA A 139 -3.24 2.05 -17.47
C ALA A 139 -3.07 0.53 -17.42
N SER A 140 -3.84 -0.23 -18.21
CA SER A 140 -3.70 -1.69 -18.25
C SER A 140 -2.37 -2.13 -18.86
N GLN A 141 -1.93 -1.46 -19.93
CA GLN A 141 -0.61 -1.69 -20.53
C GLN A 141 0.52 -1.35 -19.55
N ALA A 142 0.41 -0.26 -18.80
CA ALA A 142 1.40 0.11 -17.77
C ALA A 142 1.51 -0.94 -16.66
N VAL A 143 0.37 -1.49 -16.21
CA VAL A 143 0.36 -2.56 -15.21
C VAL A 143 1.02 -3.83 -15.74
N ALA A 144 0.78 -4.18 -17.01
CA ALA A 144 1.42 -5.34 -17.65
C ALA A 144 2.94 -5.13 -17.81
N ALA A 145 3.36 -3.94 -18.27
CA ALA A 145 4.76 -3.58 -18.43
C ALA A 145 5.55 -3.58 -17.11
N GLY A 146 4.90 -3.23 -15.99
CA GLY A 146 5.50 -3.24 -14.66
C GLY A 146 5.64 -4.62 -14.01
N ARG A 147 5.09 -5.69 -14.60
CA ARG A 147 5.11 -7.05 -14.03
C ARG A 147 6.52 -7.57 -13.68
N PRO A 148 7.56 -7.49 -14.55
CA PRO A 148 8.90 -7.99 -14.20
C PRO A 148 9.50 -7.27 -12.98
N LEU A 149 9.34 -5.94 -12.89
CA LEU A 149 9.79 -5.17 -11.73
C LEU A 149 9.08 -5.64 -10.45
N LYS A 150 7.75 -5.83 -10.50
CA LYS A 150 6.97 -6.28 -9.35
C LYS A 150 7.41 -7.67 -8.88
N VAL A 151 7.65 -8.59 -9.80
CA VAL A 151 8.18 -9.92 -9.49
C VAL A 151 9.55 -9.82 -8.84
N ALA A 152 10.49 -9.06 -9.43
CA ALA A 152 11.84 -8.91 -8.90
C ALA A 152 11.86 -8.32 -7.49
N VAL A 153 11.12 -7.22 -7.26
CA VAL A 153 11.02 -6.58 -5.94
C VAL A 153 10.36 -7.51 -4.93
N THR A 154 9.30 -8.23 -5.31
CA THR A 154 8.62 -9.17 -4.40
C THR A 154 9.55 -10.32 -4.01
N LEU A 155 10.27 -10.91 -4.97
CA LEU A 155 11.23 -11.98 -4.71
C LEU A 155 12.38 -11.51 -3.83
N LEU A 156 12.97 -10.35 -4.13
CA LEU A 156 14.04 -9.78 -3.32
C LEU A 156 13.56 -9.48 -1.90
N SER A 157 12.36 -8.89 -1.76
CA SER A 157 11.77 -8.60 -0.45
C SER A 157 11.49 -9.88 0.32
N ALA A 158 10.96 -10.92 -0.34
CA ALA A 158 10.73 -12.23 0.27
C ALA A 158 12.06 -12.87 0.74
N LEU A 159 13.13 -12.77 -0.05
CA LEU A 159 14.44 -13.27 0.33
C LEU A 159 15.01 -12.52 1.55
N VAL A 160 14.90 -11.19 1.58
CA VAL A 160 15.31 -10.37 2.73
C VAL A 160 14.48 -10.73 3.97
N LEU A 161 13.18 -10.85 3.83
CA LEU A 161 12.28 -11.23 4.93
C LEU A 161 12.58 -12.64 5.45
N LEU A 162 12.92 -13.58 4.56
CA LEU A 162 13.36 -14.92 4.94
C LEU A 162 14.71 -14.90 5.65
N ALA A 163 15.68 -14.14 5.15
CA ALA A 163 16.99 -13.99 5.78
C ALA A 163 16.86 -13.39 7.19
N LEU A 164 15.98 -12.38 7.35
CA LEU A 164 15.64 -11.81 8.64
C LEU A 164 14.93 -12.86 9.52
N ALA A 165 13.99 -13.63 8.99
CA ALA A 165 13.30 -14.67 9.75
C ALA A 165 14.28 -15.74 10.28
N VAL A 166 15.23 -16.20 9.45
CA VAL A 166 16.20 -17.24 9.83
C VAL A 166 17.31 -16.71 10.73
N GLY A 167 17.78 -15.47 10.48
CA GLY A 167 18.86 -14.86 11.27
C GLY A 167 18.39 -14.11 12.52
N GLY A 168 17.09 -13.88 12.66
CA GLY A 168 16.48 -13.11 13.75
C GLY A 168 16.13 -13.96 14.97
N ASN A 169 15.85 -13.28 16.08
CA ASN A 169 15.29 -13.91 17.27
C ASN A 169 13.76 -14.09 17.14
N VAL A 170 13.15 -14.81 18.09
CA VAL A 170 11.69 -15.06 18.09
C VAL A 170 10.86 -13.76 18.10
N GLN A 171 11.38 -12.69 18.70
CA GLN A 171 10.71 -11.39 18.73
C GLN A 171 10.67 -10.73 17.35
N MET A 172 11.63 -11.03 16.47
CA MET A 172 11.73 -10.48 15.14
C MET A 172 10.60 -10.97 14.22
N TYR A 173 10.07 -12.18 14.42
CA TYR A 173 8.93 -12.68 13.66
C TYR A 173 7.70 -11.77 13.77
N GLY A 174 7.41 -11.27 14.98
CA GLY A 174 6.33 -10.30 15.22
C GLY A 174 6.60 -8.91 14.62
N SER A 175 7.82 -8.63 14.17
CA SER A 175 8.21 -7.40 13.46
C SER A 175 8.05 -7.51 11.94
N LEU A 176 8.23 -8.70 11.37
CA LEU A 176 8.22 -8.92 9.92
C LEU A 176 6.82 -8.87 9.31
N LEU A 177 5.80 -9.24 10.10
CA LEU A 177 4.40 -9.30 9.65
C LEU A 177 3.84 -7.95 9.15
N PRO A 178 4.07 -6.81 9.84
CA PRO A 178 3.76 -5.49 9.30
C PRO A 178 4.37 -5.23 7.91
N LEU A 179 5.65 -5.56 7.72
CA LEU A 179 6.35 -5.30 6.47
C LEU A 179 5.84 -6.20 5.33
N LEU A 180 5.57 -7.49 5.64
CA LEU A 180 4.90 -8.43 4.73
C LEU A 180 3.52 -7.92 4.31
N SER A 181 2.72 -7.41 5.25
CA SER A 181 1.40 -6.88 4.95
C SER A 181 1.48 -5.68 4.00
N GLY A 182 2.46 -4.79 4.19
CA GLY A 182 2.69 -3.65 3.32
C GLY A 182 3.10 -4.06 1.90
N LEU A 183 3.99 -5.06 1.79
CA LEU A 183 4.39 -5.62 0.49
C LEU A 183 3.20 -6.19 -0.27
N ILE A 184 2.39 -7.02 0.40
CA ILE A 184 1.21 -7.67 -0.22
C ILE A 184 0.17 -6.62 -0.60
N ALA A 185 -0.13 -5.68 0.31
CA ALA A 185 -1.07 -4.60 0.06
C ALA A 185 -0.66 -3.78 -1.18
N ALA A 186 0.61 -3.35 -1.25
CA ALA A 186 1.15 -2.61 -2.38
C ALA A 186 1.12 -3.40 -3.70
N ALA A 187 1.42 -4.70 -3.67
CA ALA A 187 1.39 -5.54 -4.85
C ALA A 187 -0.03 -5.64 -5.43
N LEU A 188 -1.03 -5.82 -4.55
CA LEU A 188 -2.44 -5.88 -4.92
C LEU A 188 -2.99 -4.53 -5.36
N SER A 189 -2.76 -3.47 -4.58
CA SER A 189 -3.29 -2.13 -4.85
C SER A 189 -2.76 -1.56 -6.17
N SER A 190 -1.48 -1.78 -6.47
CA SER A 190 -0.87 -1.34 -7.74
C SER A 190 -1.40 -2.06 -8.98
N HIS A 191 -2.08 -3.21 -8.82
CA HIS A 191 -2.70 -3.94 -9.93
C HIS A 191 -4.21 -3.72 -10.00
N LEU A 192 -4.87 -3.57 -8.85
CA LEU A 192 -6.33 -3.60 -8.74
C LEU A 192 -6.97 -2.26 -8.38
N ILE A 193 -6.20 -1.28 -7.91
CA ILE A 193 -6.71 0.02 -7.46
C ILE A 193 -6.08 1.14 -8.30
N SER A 194 -4.74 1.24 -8.28
CA SER A 194 -3.99 2.31 -8.92
C SER A 194 -4.36 2.57 -10.39
N PRO A 195 -4.47 1.57 -11.29
CA PRO A 195 -4.85 1.83 -12.68
C PRO A 195 -6.25 2.43 -12.84
N TYR A 196 -7.21 2.03 -12.02
CA TYR A 196 -8.60 2.53 -12.10
C TYR A 196 -8.70 3.98 -11.63
N ILE A 197 -8.04 4.31 -10.50
CA ILE A 197 -8.03 5.69 -9.98
C ILE A 197 -7.34 6.62 -10.99
N TRP A 198 -6.23 6.17 -11.56
CA TRP A 198 -5.50 6.96 -12.54
C TRP A 198 -6.33 7.18 -13.83
N ALA A 199 -6.98 6.13 -14.34
CA ALA A 199 -7.81 6.19 -15.53
C ALA A 199 -9.04 7.10 -15.34
N ALA A 200 -9.66 7.06 -14.15
CA ALA A 200 -10.78 7.93 -13.79
C ALA A 200 -10.44 9.43 -13.77
N GLY A 201 -9.16 9.78 -13.65
CA GLY A 201 -8.70 11.17 -13.68
C GLY A 201 -9.03 11.86 -15.00
N ARG A 202 -9.68 13.03 -14.94
CA ARG A 202 -9.99 13.83 -16.13
C ARG A 202 -8.69 14.31 -16.80
N PRO A 203 -8.62 14.36 -18.15
CA PRO A 203 -7.55 15.04 -18.83
C PRO A 203 -7.55 16.51 -18.38
N GLY A 204 -6.44 16.98 -17.81
CA GLY A 204 -6.24 18.41 -17.66
C GLY A 204 -6.35 19.05 -19.04
N ARG A 205 -7.17 20.10 -19.20
CA ARG A 205 -7.23 20.88 -20.44
C ARG A 205 -5.80 21.18 -20.86
N ARG A 206 -5.34 20.64 -22.00
CA ARG A 206 -4.10 21.08 -22.64
C ARG A 206 -4.27 22.58 -22.84
N ARG A 207 -3.53 23.40 -22.09
CA ARG A 207 -3.27 24.76 -22.52
C ARG A 207 -2.44 24.60 -23.80
N ARG A 208 -3.08 24.89 -24.92
CA ARG A 208 -2.41 25.03 -26.21
C ARG A 208 -1.45 26.21 -26.13
#